data_AF-A0A497IEA9-F1
#
_entry.id   AF-A0A497IEA9-F1
#
_cell.length_a   1.000
_cell.length_b   1.000
_cell.length_c   1.000
_cell.angle_alpha   90.00
_cell.angle_beta   90.00
_cell.angle_gamma   90.00
#
_symmetry.space_group_name_H-M   'P 1'
#
loop_
_entity.id
_entity.type
_entity.pdbx_description
1 polymer ?
#
loop_
_entity_poly.entity_id
_entity_poly.type
_entity_poly.pdbx_seq_one_letter_code
_entity_poly.pdbx_strand_id
1 'polypeptide(L)'
;MVRGSKEKTLGEKLKRAVKETAQDRVLLDRAIKSFEEVQKWGKRAFERGEAFERGYDKREIEKRKENIEKLRQLANAAKTTDAKRKIEELIEFQKREIEAIKLSRKAIEGEDIKKKERYDEEASRLFEKQNEMLEKIQRWIENRRREKKAGRW
;
A
#
# COMPACT_ATOMS: atom_id res chain seq x y z
N MET A 1 -37.91 4.84 36.63
CA MET A 1 -36.54 4.94 36.07
C MET A 1 -36.05 3.53 35.76
N VAL A 2 -36.13 3.08 34.50
CA VAL A 2 -35.53 1.79 34.13
C VAL A 2 -34.06 2.06 33.77
N ARG A 3 -33.19 1.81 34.74
CA ARG A 3 -31.75 1.63 34.53
C ARG A 3 -31.57 0.33 33.74
N GLY A 4 -30.87 0.40 32.61
CA GLY A 4 -30.14 -0.74 32.06
C GLY A 4 -30.85 -1.55 30.97
N SER A 5 -30.70 -1.11 29.71
CA SER A 5 -30.20 -1.98 28.65
C SER A 5 -29.63 -1.11 27.55
N LYS A 6 -28.32 -1.19 27.35
CA LYS A 6 -27.59 -0.56 26.23
C LYS A 6 -27.87 -1.35 24.94
N GLU A 7 -29.11 -1.45 24.52
CA GLU A 7 -29.42 -1.84 23.16
C GLU A 7 -29.20 -0.62 22.26
N LYS A 8 -27.98 -0.52 21.72
CA LYS A 8 -27.70 0.43 20.64
C LYS A 8 -28.73 0.19 19.54
N THR A 9 -29.59 1.17 19.32
CA THR A 9 -30.65 1.10 18.31
C THR A 9 -30.03 0.82 16.94
N LEU A 10 -30.79 0.15 16.05
CA LEU A 10 -30.36 -0.12 14.67
C LEU A 10 -29.86 1.16 13.97
N GLY A 11 -30.45 2.32 14.30
CA GLY A 11 -30.04 3.63 13.81
C GLY A 11 -28.66 4.09 14.30
N GLU A 12 -28.29 3.83 15.57
CA GLU A 12 -26.93 4.10 16.07
C GLU A 12 -25.90 3.17 15.43
N LYS A 13 -26.26 1.90 15.22
CA LYS A 13 -25.41 0.92 14.53
C LYS A 13 -25.16 1.33 13.07
N LEU A 14 -26.19 1.77 12.35
CA LEU A 14 -26.09 2.28 10.98
C LEU A 14 -25.25 3.55 10.89
N LYS A 15 -25.51 4.56 11.74
CA LYS A 15 -24.70 5.79 11.77
C LYS A 15 -23.22 5.50 12.04
N ARG A 16 -22.94 4.52 12.90
CA ARG A 16 -21.57 4.08 13.18
C ARG A 16 -20.93 3.40 11.98
N ALA A 17 -21.61 2.45 11.34
CA ALA A 17 -21.11 1.76 10.14
C ALA A 17 -20.83 2.74 8.99
N VAL A 18 -21.70 3.75 8.81
CA VAL A 18 -21.52 4.82 7.83
C VAL A 18 -20.28 5.67 8.13
N LYS A 19 -20.08 6.05 9.39
CA LYS A 19 -18.93 6.84 9.84
C LYS A 19 -17.62 6.05 9.70
N GLU A 20 -17.65 4.76 10.03
CA GLU A 20 -16.51 3.83 9.89
C GLU A 20 -16.12 3.66 8.42
N THR A 21 -17.10 3.47 7.52
CA THR A 21 -16.86 3.40 6.06
C THR A 21 -16.27 4.69 5.49
N ALA A 22 -16.73 5.86 5.96
CA ALA A 22 -16.19 7.15 5.54
C ALA A 22 -14.76 7.39 6.03
N GLN A 23 -14.45 7.00 7.27
CA GLN A 23 -13.10 7.07 7.84
C GLN A 23 -12.15 6.14 7.09
N ASP A 24 -12.57 4.92 6.80
CA ASP A 24 -11.76 3.92 6.11
C ASP A 24 -11.39 4.33 4.69
N ARG A 25 -12.31 5.02 3.98
CA ARG A 25 -11.97 5.64 2.69
C ARG A 25 -10.82 6.63 2.84
N VAL A 26 -10.87 7.51 3.84
CA VAL A 26 -9.83 8.53 4.03
C VAL A 26 -8.48 7.87 4.35
N LEU A 27 -8.49 6.79 5.13
CA LEU A 27 -7.29 6.01 5.43
C LEU A 27 -6.73 5.33 4.18
N LEU A 28 -7.59 4.76 3.33
CA LEU A 28 -7.18 4.16 2.06
C LEU A 28 -6.64 5.20 1.07
N ASP A 29 -7.28 6.35 0.93
CA ASP A 29 -6.79 7.44 0.08
C ASP A 29 -5.40 7.93 0.55
N ARG A 30 -5.16 7.98 1.88
CA ARG A 30 -3.84 8.29 2.45
C ARG A 30 -2.81 7.20 2.21
N ALA A 31 -3.21 5.93 2.36
CA ALA A 31 -2.35 4.79 2.09
C ALA A 31 -1.88 4.78 0.63
N ILE A 32 -2.79 5.04 -0.31
CA ILE A 32 -2.48 5.14 -1.74
C ILE A 32 -1.52 6.29 -2.01
N LYS A 33 -1.76 7.50 -1.47
CA LYS A 33 -0.84 8.63 -1.67
C LYS A 33 0.56 8.35 -1.13
N SER A 34 0.64 7.82 0.08
CA SER A 34 1.92 7.42 0.70
C SER A 34 2.63 6.37 -0.15
N PHE A 35 1.88 5.44 -0.75
CA PHE A 35 2.43 4.44 -1.65
C PHE A 35 2.91 5.06 -2.98
N GLU A 36 2.11 5.89 -3.64
CA GLU A 36 2.45 6.61 -4.87
C GLU A 36 3.72 7.47 -4.74
N GLU A 37 3.93 8.09 -3.58
CA GLU A 37 5.15 8.86 -3.30
C GLU A 37 6.40 7.98 -3.33
N VAL A 38 6.34 6.78 -2.73
CA VAL A 38 7.44 5.82 -2.77
C VAL A 38 7.63 5.25 -4.19
N GLN A 39 6.54 4.99 -4.92
CA GLN A 39 6.61 4.53 -6.31
C GLN A 39 7.27 5.54 -7.24
N LYS A 40 6.90 6.82 -7.14
CA LYS A 40 7.56 7.90 -7.91
C LYS A 40 9.05 8.01 -7.59
N TRP A 41 9.43 7.70 -6.35
CA TRP A 41 10.82 7.72 -5.95
C TRP A 41 11.61 6.56 -6.59
N GLY A 42 11.09 5.33 -6.51
CA GLY A 42 11.70 4.15 -7.15
C GLY A 42 11.76 4.25 -8.68
N LYS A 43 10.70 4.77 -9.34
CA LYS A 43 10.69 4.97 -10.80
C LYS A 43 11.77 5.95 -11.26
N ARG A 44 11.93 7.08 -10.57
CA ARG A 44 12.97 8.07 -10.89
C ARG A 44 14.38 7.55 -10.64
N ALA A 45 14.56 6.58 -9.75
CA ALA A 45 15.83 5.90 -9.54
C ALA A 45 16.18 5.04 -10.75
N PHE A 46 15.22 4.22 -11.17
CA PHE A 46 15.35 3.32 -12.30
C PHE A 46 15.57 4.06 -13.63
N GLU A 47 14.75 5.09 -13.92
CA GLU A 47 14.80 5.86 -15.17
C GLU A 47 16.13 6.64 -15.36
N ARG A 48 16.84 6.98 -14.27
CA ARG A 48 18.09 7.73 -14.36
C ARG A 48 19.31 6.89 -14.71
N GLY A 49 19.16 5.57 -14.86
CA GLY A 49 20.31 4.68 -15.05
C GLY A 49 21.25 4.67 -13.85
N GLU A 50 20.85 5.25 -12.71
CA GLU A 50 21.45 5.07 -11.38
C GLU A 50 21.09 3.65 -10.90
N ALA A 51 21.36 2.65 -11.73
CA ALA A 51 21.15 1.25 -11.42
C ALA A 51 22.11 0.87 -10.29
N PHE A 52 21.59 0.86 -9.07
CA PHE A 52 22.15 0.14 -7.92
C PHE A 52 23.64 0.41 -7.62
N GLU A 53 24.19 1.60 -7.91
CA GLU A 53 25.58 1.90 -7.56
C GLU A 53 25.72 2.62 -6.20
N ARG A 54 26.45 1.94 -5.30
CA ARG A 54 27.19 2.42 -4.10
C ARG A 54 26.44 3.13 -2.97
N GLY A 55 25.11 3.15 -2.93
CA GLY A 55 24.39 3.65 -1.73
C GLY A 55 22.89 3.83 -1.84
N TYR A 56 22.32 3.70 -3.03
CA TYR A 56 20.90 3.95 -3.29
C TYR A 56 19.97 2.94 -2.61
N ASP A 57 20.34 1.65 -2.62
CA ASP A 57 19.54 0.56 -2.05
C ASP A 57 19.22 0.76 -0.58
N LYS A 58 20.19 1.29 0.20
CA LYS A 58 20.00 1.50 1.63
C LYS A 58 18.92 2.55 1.87
N ARG A 59 18.99 3.69 1.17
CA ARG A 59 17.99 4.77 1.28
C ARG A 59 16.63 4.36 0.76
N GLU A 60 16.57 3.59 -0.33
CA GLU A 60 15.32 3.09 -0.86
C GLU A 60 14.66 2.08 0.08
N ILE A 61 15.43 1.14 0.64
CA ILE A 61 14.95 0.19 1.64
C ILE A 61 14.45 0.95 2.89
N GLU A 62 15.16 1.98 3.35
CA GLU A 62 14.75 2.79 4.49
C GLU A 62 13.41 3.51 4.23
N LYS A 63 13.28 4.20 3.08
CA LYS A 63 12.01 4.84 2.71
C LYS A 63 10.85 3.87 2.59
N ARG A 64 11.09 2.68 2.05
CA ARG A 64 10.08 1.62 1.96
C ARG A 64 9.71 1.09 3.35
N LYS A 65 10.66 0.94 4.28
CA LYS A 65 10.38 0.58 5.68
C LYS A 65 9.57 1.65 6.39
N GLU A 66 9.91 2.93 6.23
CA GLU A 66 9.14 4.04 6.79
C GLU A 66 7.70 4.05 6.26
N ASN A 67 7.52 3.79 4.96
CA ASN A 67 6.20 3.71 4.38
C ASN A 67 5.41 2.49 4.88
N ILE A 68 6.05 1.32 5.01
CA ILE A 68 5.44 0.14 5.65
C ILE A 68 4.94 0.50 7.06
N GLU A 69 5.72 1.25 7.84
CA GLU A 69 5.32 1.65 9.18
C GLU A 69 4.12 2.61 9.18
N LYS A 70 4.11 3.59 8.27
CA LYS A 70 2.93 4.44 8.03
C LYS A 70 1.71 3.62 7.62
N LEU A 71 1.87 2.68 6.69
CA LEU A 71 0.78 1.79 6.25
C LEU A 71 0.29 0.91 7.41
N ARG A 72 1.16 0.42 8.28
CA ARG A 72 0.75 -0.35 9.48
C ARG A 72 -0.09 0.50 10.42
N GLN A 73 0.29 1.75 10.65
CA GLN A 73 -0.50 2.68 11.46
C GLN A 73 -1.89 2.91 10.84
N LEU A 74 -1.96 3.07 9.51
CA LEU A 74 -3.23 3.20 8.79
C LEU A 74 -4.07 1.93 8.83
N ALA A 75 -3.46 0.74 8.70
CA ALA A 75 -4.13 -0.56 8.80
C ALA A 75 -4.72 -0.79 10.20
N ASN A 76 -4.00 -0.39 11.25
CA ASN A 76 -4.47 -0.45 12.63
C ASN A 76 -5.58 0.57 12.92
N ALA A 77 -5.56 1.71 12.24
CA ALA A 77 -6.59 2.74 12.35
C ALA A 77 -7.88 2.39 11.58
N ALA A 78 -7.79 1.50 10.59
CA ALA A 78 -8.93 1.05 9.79
C ALA A 78 -9.94 0.29 10.64
N LYS A 79 -11.23 0.56 10.40
CA LYS A 79 -12.36 0.03 11.18
C LYS A 79 -13.02 -1.18 10.50
N THR A 80 -12.95 -1.26 9.18
CA THR A 80 -13.43 -2.41 8.39
C THR A 80 -12.29 -3.36 8.05
N THR A 81 -12.62 -4.66 8.05
CA THR A 81 -11.72 -5.74 7.64
C THR A 81 -11.24 -5.55 6.19
N ASP A 82 -12.09 -5.04 5.31
CA ASP A 82 -11.74 -4.82 3.89
C ASP A 82 -10.70 -3.72 3.71
N ALA A 83 -10.83 -2.59 4.42
CA ALA A 83 -9.85 -1.52 4.34
C ALA A 83 -8.51 -1.95 4.96
N LYS A 84 -8.56 -2.63 6.10
CA LYS A 84 -7.36 -3.20 6.73
C LYS A 84 -6.65 -4.17 5.79
N ARG A 85 -7.37 -5.14 5.19
CA ARG A 85 -6.81 -6.12 4.26
C ARG A 85 -6.13 -5.46 3.06
N LYS A 86 -6.74 -4.43 2.47
CA LYS A 86 -6.14 -3.72 1.32
C LYS A 86 -4.87 -2.97 1.70
N ILE A 87 -4.82 -2.37 2.89
CA ILE A 87 -3.60 -1.72 3.38
C ILE A 87 -2.52 -2.78 3.70
N GLU A 88 -2.91 -3.93 4.24
CA GLU A 88 -2.00 -5.07 4.46
C GLU A 88 -1.44 -5.64 3.16
N GLU A 89 -2.24 -5.70 2.10
CA GLU A 89 -1.77 -6.10 0.78
C GLU A 89 -0.72 -5.11 0.25
N LEU A 90 -0.92 -3.79 0.42
CA LEU A 90 0.09 -2.77 0.07
C LEU A 90 1.39 -2.95 0.87
N ILE A 91 1.29 -3.28 2.16
CA ILE A 91 2.45 -3.57 3.03
C ILE A 91 3.23 -4.77 2.49
N GLU A 92 2.54 -5.86 2.16
CA GLU A 92 3.17 -7.10 1.71
C GLU A 92 3.92 -6.90 0.39
N PHE A 93 3.35 -6.10 -0.51
CA PHE A 93 4.02 -5.72 -1.75
C PHE A 93 5.32 -4.95 -1.51
N GLN A 94 5.36 -4.00 -0.57
CA GLN A 94 6.59 -3.27 -0.25
C GLN A 94 7.67 -4.17 0.37
N LYS A 95 7.28 -5.20 1.13
CA LYS A 95 8.25 -6.17 1.64
C LYS A 95 8.91 -6.95 0.51
N ARG A 96 8.13 -7.40 -0.49
CA ARG A 96 8.64 -8.14 -1.65
C ARG A 96 9.60 -7.30 -2.49
N GLU A 97 9.32 -6.01 -2.66
CA GLU A 97 10.28 -5.10 -3.33
C GLU A 97 11.57 -4.94 -2.54
N ILE A 98 11.49 -4.80 -1.21
CA ILE A 98 12.69 -4.76 -0.37
C ILE A 98 13.51 -6.05 -0.54
N GLU A 99 12.88 -7.22 -0.65
CA GLU A 99 13.57 -8.47 -0.93
C GLU A 99 14.22 -8.49 -2.32
N ALA A 100 13.51 -8.07 -3.37
CA ALA A 100 14.06 -8.01 -4.72
C ALA A 100 15.30 -7.10 -4.79
N ILE A 101 15.23 -5.91 -4.17
CA ILE A 101 16.36 -4.96 -4.06
C ILE A 101 17.54 -5.63 -3.32
N LYS A 102 17.29 -6.36 -2.23
CA LYS A 102 18.35 -7.09 -1.51
C LYS A 102 18.98 -8.20 -2.34
N LEU A 103 18.21 -8.91 -3.15
CA LEU A 103 18.71 -9.99 -4.02
C LEU A 103 19.57 -9.42 -5.15
N SER A 104 19.14 -8.32 -5.79
CA SER A 104 19.93 -7.62 -6.80
C SER A 104 21.29 -7.17 -6.20
N ARG A 105 21.29 -6.60 -4.99
CA ARG A 105 22.52 -6.24 -4.28
C ARG A 105 23.46 -7.43 -4.06
N LYS A 106 22.96 -8.58 -3.61
CA LYS A 106 23.78 -9.79 -3.43
C LYS A 106 24.38 -10.29 -4.74
N ALA A 107 23.67 -10.14 -5.86
CA ALA A 107 24.19 -10.51 -7.18
C ALA A 107 25.34 -9.59 -7.61
N ILE A 108 25.24 -8.29 -7.32
CA ILE A 108 26.32 -7.31 -7.55
C ILE A 108 27.55 -7.62 -6.68
N GLU A 109 27.36 -7.88 -5.39
CA GLU A 109 28.44 -8.25 -4.45
C GLU A 109 29.13 -9.58 -4.85
N GLY A 110 28.45 -10.47 -5.57
CA GLY A 110 28.99 -11.74 -6.09
C GLY A 110 29.52 -11.69 -7.53
N GLU A 111 29.59 -10.52 -8.16
CA GLU A 111 30.05 -10.30 -9.54
C GLU A 111 29.29 -11.13 -10.62
N ASP A 112 28.07 -11.61 -10.32
CA ASP A 112 27.27 -12.42 -11.25
C ASP A 112 26.29 -11.53 -12.04
N ILE A 113 26.78 -10.96 -13.13
CA ILE A 113 26.05 -10.02 -13.99
C ILE A 113 24.75 -10.63 -14.54
N LYS A 114 24.74 -11.93 -14.88
CA LYS A 114 23.54 -12.60 -15.40
C LYS A 114 22.45 -12.74 -14.32
N LYS A 115 22.84 -12.95 -13.06
CA LYS A 115 21.88 -12.93 -11.95
C LYS A 115 21.36 -11.53 -11.68
N LYS A 116 22.20 -10.50 -11.81
CA LYS A 116 21.78 -9.10 -11.68
C LYS A 116 20.64 -8.76 -12.65
N GLU A 117 20.84 -9.03 -13.94
CA GLU A 117 19.81 -8.75 -14.97
C GLU A 117 18.48 -9.45 -14.65
N ARG A 118 18.52 -10.72 -14.23
CA ARG A 118 17.31 -11.46 -13.83
C ARG A 118 16.60 -10.82 -12.63
N TYR A 119 17.33 -10.37 -11.61
CA TYR A 119 16.72 -9.73 -10.45
C TYR A 119 16.19 -8.34 -10.77
N ASP A 120 16.84 -7.62 -11.67
CA ASP A 120 16.38 -6.32 -12.15
C ASP A 120 15.09 -6.46 -12.99
N GLU A 121 15.00 -7.51 -13.84
CA GLU A 121 13.77 -7.90 -14.53
C GLU A 121 12.67 -8.31 -13.55
N GLU A 122 12.99 -9.10 -12.52
CA GLU A 122 12.02 -9.51 -11.49
C GLU A 122 11.51 -8.32 -10.67
N ALA A 123 12.38 -7.39 -10.30
CA ALA A 123 12.01 -6.14 -9.64
C ALA A 123 11.09 -5.29 -10.53
N SER A 124 11.41 -5.18 -11.82
CA SER A 124 10.58 -4.46 -12.80
C SER A 124 9.19 -5.11 -12.96
N ARG A 125 9.14 -6.45 -13.03
CA ARG A 125 7.87 -7.19 -13.10
C ARG A 125 7.04 -7.04 -11.83
N LEU A 126 7.68 -7.02 -10.66
CA LEU A 126 7.00 -6.76 -9.39
C LEU A 126 6.44 -5.33 -9.36
N PHE A 127 7.17 -4.35 -9.90
CA PHE A 127 6.74 -2.96 -10.03
C PHE A 127 5.50 -2.83 -10.92
N GLU A 128 5.46 -3.51 -12.08
CA GLU A 128 4.28 -3.52 -12.96
C GLU A 128 3.04 -4.09 -12.26
N LYS A 129 3.19 -5.25 -11.59
CA LYS A 129 2.10 -5.86 -10.81
C LYS A 129 1.57 -4.94 -9.71
N GLN A 130 2.43 -4.11 -9.13
CA GLN A 130 2.00 -3.12 -8.13
C GLN A 130 1.17 -2.00 -8.74
N ASN A 131 1.50 -1.53 -9.93
CA ASN A 131 0.68 -0.52 -10.61
C ASN A 131 -0.71 -1.07 -10.94
N GLU A 132 -0.80 -2.32 -11.42
CA GLU A 132 -2.10 -2.97 -11.64
C GLU A 132 -2.93 -3.09 -10.35
N MET A 133 -2.27 -3.40 -9.23
CA MET A 133 -2.89 -3.48 -7.91
C MET A 133 -3.40 -2.11 -7.44
N LEU A 134 -2.58 -1.06 -7.59
CA LEU A 134 -2.96 0.32 -7.29
C LEU A 134 -4.19 0.74 -8.08
N GLU A 135 -4.20 0.49 -9.39
CA GLU A 135 -5.34 0.78 -10.23
C GLU A 135 -6.60 0.04 -9.77
N LYS A 136 -6.51 -1.23 -9.38
CA LYS A 136 -7.64 -1.99 -8.83
C LYS A 136 -8.18 -1.37 -7.54
N ILE A 137 -7.30 -0.95 -6.63
CA ILE A 137 -7.70 -0.30 -5.37
C ILE A 137 -8.34 1.06 -5.67
N GLN A 138 -7.74 1.88 -6.55
CA GLN A 138 -8.27 3.18 -6.96
C GLN A 138 -9.66 3.03 -7.62
N ARG A 139 -9.83 2.10 -8.57
CA ARG A 139 -11.13 1.80 -9.20
C ARG A 139 -12.17 1.38 -8.17
N TRP A 140 -11.79 0.55 -7.19
CA TRP A 140 -12.71 0.18 -6.12
C TRP A 140 -13.13 1.40 -5.28
N ILE A 141 -12.19 2.29 -4.93
CA ILE A 141 -12.52 3.53 -4.21
C ILE A 141 -13.45 4.41 -5.04
N GLU A 142 -13.24 4.52 -6.34
CA GLU A 142 -14.10 5.26 -7.26
C GLU A 142 -15.50 4.67 -7.36
N ASN A 143 -15.63 3.35 -7.46
CA ASN A 143 -16.93 2.67 -7.50
C ASN A 143 -17.73 2.95 -6.23
N ARG A 144 -17.10 2.85 -5.05
CA ARG A 144 -17.71 3.25 -3.77
C ARG A 144 -18.11 4.74 -3.74
N ARG A 145 -17.48 5.59 -4.56
CA ARG A 145 -17.72 7.05 -4.67
C ARG A 145 -18.98 7.28 -5.50
N ARG A 146 -19.12 6.51 -6.58
CA ARG A 146 -20.28 6.50 -7.46
C ARG A 146 -21.52 5.94 -6.76
N GLU A 147 -21.40 4.81 -6.06
CA GLU A 147 -22.48 4.20 -5.26
C GLU A 147 -23.07 5.20 -4.24
N LYS A 148 -22.19 5.86 -3.46
CA LYS A 148 -22.61 6.89 -2.49
C LYS A 148 -23.33 8.08 -3.13
N LYS A 149 -22.86 8.56 -4.30
CA LYS A 149 -23.53 9.65 -5.04
C LYS A 149 -24.89 9.22 -5.60
N ALA A 150 -25.03 7.95 -5.97
CA ALA A 150 -26.25 7.39 -6.53
C ALA A 150 -27.29 6.98 -5.47
N GLY A 151 -27.00 7.13 -4.18
CA GLY A 151 -27.89 6.74 -3.09
C GLY A 151 -28.09 5.23 -2.94
N ARG A 152 -27.32 4.41 -3.67
CA ARG A 152 -27.30 2.94 -3.52
C ARG A 152 -26.25 2.59 -2.46
N TRP A 153 -26.71 2.07 -1.33
CA TRP A 153 -25.88 1.69 -0.17
C TRP A 153 -25.52 0.22 -0.20
#